data_AF-A0A2V6E7I6-F1
#
_entry.id   AF-A0A2V6E7I6-F1
#
_cell.length_a   1.000
_cell.length_b   1.000
_cell.length_c   1.000
_cell.angle_alpha   90.00
_cell.angle_beta   90.00
_cell.angle_gamma   90.00
#
_symmetry.space_group_name_H-M   'P 1'
#
loop_
_entity.id
_entity.type
_entity.pdbx_description
1 polymer ?
#
loop_
_entity_poly.entity_id
_entity_poly.type
_entity_poly.pdbx_seq_one_letter_code
_entity_poly.pdbx_strand_id
1 'polypeptide(L)'
;MDRVDQVRIRTGRIEAERPKILSPEYFHRMMLEGFGEKAQEYVERLREGARQIAVLRYGFQFRKSGFTEETVSATLQSVIDRTQRAVERAGDPNGAIIQGVDEAWEVCLLKFTIEMIERSAGENIGDFKRRGLI
;
A
#
# COMPACT_ATOMS: atom_id res chain seq x y z
N MET A 1 9.18 9.91 -18.81
CA MET A 1 9.29 11.29 -19.31
C MET A 1 7.92 11.91 -19.18
N ASP A 2 7.71 12.75 -18.16
CA ASP A 2 6.41 13.35 -17.89
C ASP A 2 6.06 14.35 -19.01
N ARG A 3 4.91 14.15 -19.65
CA ARG A 3 4.35 15.14 -20.57
C ARG A 3 3.72 16.25 -19.73
N VAL A 4 4.00 17.50 -20.10
CA VAL A 4 3.43 18.68 -19.43
C VAL A 4 1.90 18.53 -19.40
N ASP A 5 1.31 18.73 -18.22
CA ASP A 5 -0.12 18.62 -17.95
C ASP A 5 -0.79 17.28 -18.29
N GLN A 6 -0.06 16.16 -18.26
CA GLN A 6 -0.66 14.83 -18.26
C GLN A 6 -0.51 14.17 -16.89
N VAL A 7 -1.65 13.84 -16.29
CA VAL A 7 -1.72 13.18 -14.99
C VAL A 7 -2.36 11.81 -15.19
N ARG A 8 -1.74 10.78 -14.61
CA ARG A 8 -2.29 9.44 -14.64
C ARG A 8 -2.97 9.12 -13.32
N ILE A 9 -4.22 8.71 -13.40
CA ILE A 9 -5.04 8.33 -12.26
C ILE A 9 -5.22 6.82 -12.31
N ARG A 10 -4.98 6.17 -11.17
CA ARG A 10 -5.21 4.74 -11.00
C ARG A 10 -6.14 4.52 -9.83
N THR A 11 -7.21 3.78 -10.08
CA THR A 11 -8.22 3.44 -9.08
C THR A 11 -8.33 1.93 -8.97
N GLY A 12 -8.29 1.40 -7.76
CA GLY A 12 -8.39 -0.03 -7.52
C GLY A 12 -8.43 -0.35 -6.04
N ARG A 13 -8.27 -1.63 -5.70
CA ARG A 13 -8.28 -2.12 -4.32
C ARG A 13 -6.98 -2.83 -3.97
N ILE A 14 -6.52 -2.58 -2.75
CA ILE A 14 -5.42 -3.30 -2.13
C ILE A 14 -5.95 -4.04 -0.92
N GLU A 15 -5.62 -5.32 -0.83
CA GLU A 15 -5.98 -6.18 0.29
C GLU A 15 -4.69 -6.59 1.00
N ALA A 16 -4.70 -6.53 2.34
CA ALA A 16 -3.60 -6.98 3.18
C ALA A 16 -4.15 -7.95 4.24
N GLU A 17 -3.79 -9.23 4.17
CA GLU A 17 -4.29 -10.26 5.08
C GLU A 17 -3.19 -11.03 5.78
N ARG A 18 -3.43 -11.45 7.03
CA ARG A 18 -2.53 -12.34 7.74
C ARG A 18 -2.87 -13.80 7.40
N PRO A 19 -1.95 -14.56 6.78
CA PRO A 19 -2.19 -15.95 6.41
C PRO A 19 -2.34 -16.83 7.66
N LYS A 20 -3.27 -17.78 7.59
CA LYS A 20 -3.61 -18.69 8.71
C LYS A 20 -2.70 -19.91 8.81
N ILE A 21 -2.07 -20.31 7.71
CA ILE A 21 -1.17 -21.47 7.62
C ILE A 21 0.01 -21.05 6.75
N LEU A 22 1.24 -21.28 7.22
CA LEU A 22 2.47 -20.93 6.52
C LEU A 22 3.33 -22.18 6.33
N SER A 23 3.73 -22.47 5.08
CA SER A 23 4.92 -23.27 4.81
C SER A 23 6.09 -22.32 4.44
N PRO A 24 7.33 -22.61 4.87
CA PRO A 24 8.47 -21.70 4.68
C PRO A 24 8.73 -21.30 3.22
N GLU A 25 8.46 -22.20 2.28
CA GLU A 25 8.78 -22.03 0.84
C GLU A 25 7.76 -21.16 0.10
N TYR A 26 6.53 -21.06 0.59
CA TYR A 26 5.46 -20.24 -0.01
C TYR A 26 5.49 -18.77 0.44
N PHE A 27 6.38 -18.46 1.38
CA PHE A 27 6.46 -17.15 2.02
C PHE A 27 6.76 -16.00 1.05
N HIS A 28 7.54 -16.21 -0.01
CA HIS A 28 7.90 -15.12 -0.94
C HIS A 28 6.87 -14.88 -2.04
N ARG A 29 6.22 -15.93 -2.54
CA ARG A 29 5.37 -15.85 -3.74
C ARG A 29 3.96 -15.31 -3.45
N MET A 30 3.44 -15.55 -2.25
CA MET A 30 2.11 -15.06 -1.84
C MET A 30 2.11 -13.60 -1.40
N MET A 31 3.23 -13.05 -0.93
CA MET A 31 3.24 -11.71 -0.32
C MET A 31 2.86 -10.60 -1.30
N LEU A 32 3.11 -10.74 -2.60
CA LEU A 32 3.02 -9.64 -3.58
C LEU A 32 2.23 -10.04 -4.83
N GLU A 33 1.09 -10.68 -4.65
CA GLU A 33 0.24 -11.10 -5.75
C GLU A 33 -0.26 -9.86 -6.54
N GLY A 34 0.12 -9.77 -7.82
CA GLY A 34 -0.30 -8.69 -8.73
C GLY A 34 0.55 -7.42 -8.69
N PHE A 35 1.69 -7.42 -7.99
CA PHE A 35 2.66 -6.31 -7.99
C PHE A 35 3.81 -6.57 -8.99
N GLY A 36 4.30 -5.50 -9.62
CA GLY A 36 5.45 -5.55 -10.53
C GLY A 36 6.81 -5.64 -9.84
N GLU A 37 7.85 -5.82 -10.65
CA GLU A 37 9.24 -6.10 -10.25
C GLU A 37 9.81 -5.05 -9.28
N LYS A 38 9.62 -3.76 -9.55
CA LYS A 38 10.11 -2.68 -8.66
C LYS A 38 9.54 -2.74 -7.25
N ALA A 39 8.29 -3.18 -7.13
CA ALA A 39 7.63 -3.37 -5.85
C ALA A 39 8.23 -4.57 -5.09
N GLN A 40 8.61 -5.63 -5.81
CA GLN A 40 9.31 -6.77 -5.25
C GLN A 40 10.71 -6.38 -4.76
N GLU A 41 11.49 -5.67 -5.57
CA GLU A 41 12.81 -5.14 -5.18
C GLU A 41 12.73 -4.25 -3.93
N TYR A 42 11.71 -3.39 -3.84
CA TYR A 42 11.49 -2.55 -2.67
C TYR A 42 11.33 -3.38 -1.38
N VAL A 43 10.55 -4.46 -1.43
CA VAL A 43 10.34 -5.35 -0.28
C VAL A 43 11.62 -6.11 0.08
N GLU A 44 12.37 -6.59 -0.90
CA GLU A 44 13.65 -7.27 -0.63
C GLU A 44 14.66 -6.33 0.04
N ARG A 45 14.77 -5.08 -0.42
CA ARG A 45 15.61 -4.06 0.23
C ARG A 45 15.16 -3.72 1.65
N LEU A 46 13.84 -3.68 1.89
CA LEU A 46 13.29 -3.47 3.22
C LEU A 46 13.69 -4.60 4.19
N ARG A 47 13.79 -5.85 3.72
CA ARG A 47 14.21 -7.01 4.53
C ARG A 47 15.66 -6.88 4.99
N GLU A 48 16.55 -6.45 4.09
CA GLU A 48 17.98 -6.31 4.38
C GLU A 48 18.27 -5.21 5.41
N GLY A 49 17.46 -4.14 5.40
CA GLY A 49 17.72 -2.93 6.17
C GLY A 49 17.30 -2.95 7.64
N ALA A 50 16.33 -3.78 8.07
CA ALA A 50 15.72 -3.59 9.39
C ALA A 50 15.38 -4.86 10.17
N ARG A 51 16.04 -4.98 11.33
CA ARG A 51 15.71 -5.81 12.50
C ARG A 51 14.29 -5.61 13.06
N GLN A 52 13.41 -4.83 12.41
CA GLN A 52 12.19 -4.26 12.99
C GLN A 52 10.88 -4.43 12.19
N ILE A 53 10.84 -5.05 11.01
CA ILE A 53 9.55 -5.08 10.29
C ILE A 53 8.65 -6.18 10.86
N ALA A 54 7.88 -5.84 11.89
CA ALA A 54 6.85 -6.68 12.47
C ALA A 54 5.89 -7.17 11.37
N VAL A 55 5.55 -6.31 10.38
CA VAL A 55 4.72 -6.63 9.21
C VAL A 55 5.27 -7.82 8.41
N LEU A 56 6.57 -7.84 8.12
CA LEU A 56 7.21 -8.96 7.42
C LEU A 56 7.28 -10.20 8.31
N ARG A 57 7.52 -10.06 9.62
CA ARG A 57 7.48 -11.20 10.56
C ARG A 57 6.08 -11.82 10.70
N TYR A 58 5.03 -11.02 10.53
CA TYR A 58 3.64 -11.47 10.62
C TYR A 58 3.13 -12.12 9.31
N GLY A 59 3.88 -12.01 8.21
CA GLY A 59 3.62 -12.73 6.96
C GLY A 59 2.46 -12.17 6.14
N PHE A 60 2.21 -10.86 6.15
CA PHE A 60 1.07 -10.26 5.44
C PHE A 60 1.09 -10.49 3.93
N GLN A 61 0.03 -11.10 3.39
CA GLN A 61 -0.19 -11.19 1.95
C GLN A 61 -0.84 -9.92 1.42
N PHE A 62 -0.20 -9.30 0.42
CA PHE A 62 -0.74 -8.17 -0.31
C PHE A 62 -1.29 -8.63 -1.66
N ARG A 63 -2.52 -8.22 -1.97
CA ARG A 63 -3.15 -8.44 -3.27
C ARG A 63 -3.64 -7.12 -3.85
N LYS A 64 -3.36 -6.93 -5.14
CA LYS A 64 -3.83 -5.79 -5.93
C LYS A 64 -4.92 -6.23 -6.91
N SER A 65 -6.10 -5.61 -6.88
CA SER A 65 -7.24 -6.01 -7.72
C SER A 65 -8.10 -4.83 -8.22
N GLY A 66 -8.83 -5.06 -9.32
CA GLY A 66 -9.80 -4.09 -9.84
C GLY A 66 -9.20 -2.76 -10.33
N PHE A 67 -7.95 -2.77 -10.77
CA PHE A 67 -7.27 -1.54 -11.19
C PHE A 67 -7.72 -1.07 -12.56
N THR A 68 -8.10 0.21 -12.62
CA THR A 68 -8.35 0.97 -13.83
C THR A 68 -7.34 2.09 -13.92
N GLU A 69 -6.96 2.44 -15.15
CA GLU A 69 -6.00 3.50 -15.44
C GLU A 69 -6.63 4.48 -16.42
N GLU A 70 -6.54 5.76 -16.11
CA GLU A 70 -6.90 6.85 -17.02
C GLU A 70 -5.80 7.91 -17.04
N THR A 71 -5.60 8.53 -18.19
CA THR A 71 -4.70 9.69 -18.33
C THR A 71 -5.54 10.91 -18.65
N VAL A 72 -5.42 11.94 -17.84
CA VAL A 72 -6.15 13.19 -17.99
C VAL A 72 -5.19 14.31 -18.36
N SER A 73 -5.64 15.19 -19.26
CA SER A 73 -4.91 16.42 -19.57
C SER A 73 -5.39 17.54 -18.65
N ALA A 74 -4.67 17.74 -17.54
CA ALA A 74 -4.98 18.71 -16.51
C ALA A 74 -3.75 18.91 -15.60
N THR A 75 -3.76 20.00 -14.83
CA THR A 75 -2.74 20.20 -13.79
C THR A 75 -2.92 19.17 -12.66
N LEU A 76 -1.81 18.76 -12.05
CA LEU A 76 -1.83 17.81 -10.92
C LEU A 76 -2.74 18.28 -9.78
N GLN A 77 -2.70 19.58 -9.45
CA GLN A 77 -3.53 20.15 -8.39
C GLN A 77 -5.03 20.00 -8.70
N SER A 78 -5.44 20.31 -9.94
CA SER A 78 -6.83 20.17 -10.36
C SER A 78 -7.33 18.73 -10.24
N VAL A 79 -6.46 17.76 -10.58
CA VAL A 79 -6.77 16.34 -10.44
C VAL A 79 -6.89 15.94 -8.97
N ILE A 80 -5.95 16.35 -8.11
CA ILE A 80 -6.01 16.08 -6.67
C ILE A 80 -7.32 16.59 -6.07
N ASP A 81 -7.68 17.85 -6.33
CA ASP A 81 -8.91 18.46 -5.79
C ASP A 81 -10.17 17.74 -6.27
N ARG A 82 -10.19 17.29 -7.53
CA ARG A 82 -11.31 16.50 -8.08
C ARG A 82 -11.40 15.13 -7.44
N THR A 83 -10.28 14.44 -7.26
CA THR A 83 -10.21 13.11 -6.64
C THR A 83 -10.60 13.16 -5.17
N GLN A 84 -10.14 14.17 -4.42
CA GLN A 84 -10.54 14.40 -3.03
C GLN A 84 -12.05 14.52 -2.88
N ARG A 85 -12.67 15.41 -3.67
CA ARG A 85 -14.13 15.56 -3.66
C ARG A 85 -14.87 14.27 -4.03
N ALA A 86 -14.31 13.47 -4.94
CA ALA A 86 -14.93 12.19 -5.32
C ALA A 86 -14.88 11.18 -4.16
N VAL A 87 -13.74 11.05 -3.49
CA VAL A 87 -13.56 10.15 -2.33
C VAL A 87 -14.42 10.61 -1.15
N GLU A 88 -14.45 11.90 -0.85
CA GLU A 88 -15.30 12.47 0.21
C GLU A 88 -16.78 12.19 -0.03
N ARG A 89 -17.26 12.34 -1.27
CA ARG A 89 -18.65 12.03 -1.64
C ARG A 89 -18.98 10.55 -1.58
N ALA A 90 -18.01 9.68 -1.89
CA ALA A 90 -18.20 8.23 -1.80
C ALA A 90 -18.39 7.77 -0.35
N GLY A 91 -17.85 8.50 0.63
CA GLY A 91 -18.03 8.22 2.05
C GLY A 91 -17.42 6.90 2.50
N ASP A 92 -16.47 6.34 1.75
CA ASP A 92 -15.78 5.11 2.11
C ASP A 92 -14.69 5.40 3.16
N PRO A 93 -14.81 4.91 4.40
CA PRO A 93 -13.82 5.14 5.45
C PRO A 93 -12.46 4.50 5.13
N ASN A 94 -12.39 3.56 4.18
CA ASN A 94 -11.16 2.92 3.74
C ASN A 94 -10.58 3.53 2.45
N GLY A 95 -11.18 4.63 1.97
CA GLY A 95 -10.68 5.37 0.82
C GLY A 95 -9.38 6.10 1.13
N ALA A 96 -8.39 5.98 0.24
CA ALA A 96 -7.12 6.70 0.33
C ALA A 96 -6.73 7.28 -1.03
N ILE A 97 -6.08 8.45 -1.01
CA ILE A 97 -5.49 9.08 -2.19
C ILE A 97 -3.99 9.08 -2.00
N ILE A 98 -3.28 8.48 -2.97
CA ILE A 98 -1.82 8.35 -2.93
C ILE A 98 -1.25 9.12 -4.13
N GLN A 99 -0.45 10.15 -3.83
CA GLN A 99 0.32 10.87 -4.83
C GLN A 99 1.73 10.28 -4.92
N GLY A 100 2.18 9.99 -6.14
CA GLY A 100 3.49 9.40 -6.36
C GLY A 100 3.97 9.58 -7.80
N VAL A 101 5.17 9.10 -8.06
CA VAL A 101 5.76 9.08 -9.40
C VAL A 101 5.12 7.94 -10.20
N ASP A 102 4.77 8.20 -11.45
CA ASP A 102 4.08 7.24 -12.32
C ASP A 102 4.80 5.90 -12.41
N GLU A 103 6.12 5.92 -12.61
CA GLU A 103 6.92 4.72 -12.84
C GLU A 103 7.09 3.81 -11.62
N ALA A 104 6.79 4.33 -10.42
CA ALA A 104 6.97 3.64 -9.15
C ALA A 104 5.66 3.59 -8.33
N TRP A 105 4.52 3.74 -8.99
CA TRP A 105 3.21 3.82 -8.32
C TRP A 105 2.91 2.59 -7.44
N GLU A 106 3.31 1.39 -7.87
CA GLU A 106 3.12 0.16 -7.09
C GLU A 106 3.97 0.15 -5.81
N VAL A 107 5.16 0.75 -5.85
CA VAL A 107 6.01 0.94 -4.67
C VAL A 107 5.34 1.89 -3.69
N CYS A 108 4.71 2.97 -4.19
CA CYS A 108 3.93 3.89 -3.35
C CYS A 108 2.78 3.18 -2.63
N LEU A 109 2.05 2.28 -3.32
CA LEU A 109 0.99 1.48 -2.70
C LEU A 109 1.50 0.57 -1.58
N LEU A 110 2.58 -0.17 -1.83
CA LEU A 110 3.16 -1.06 -0.82
C LEU A 110 3.68 -0.28 0.39
N LYS A 111 4.44 0.79 0.14
CA LYS A 111 4.95 1.67 1.20
C LYS A 111 3.82 2.20 2.07
N PHE A 112 2.76 2.75 1.47
CA PHE A 112 1.60 3.25 2.18
C PHE A 112 0.94 2.16 3.04
N THR A 113 0.76 0.96 2.50
CA THR A 113 0.11 -0.14 3.21
C THR A 113 0.94 -0.62 4.39
N ILE A 114 2.27 -0.75 4.21
CA ILE A 114 3.19 -1.11 5.29
C ILE A 114 3.15 -0.04 6.40
N GLU A 115 3.23 1.24 6.05
CA GLU A 115 3.16 2.35 7.02
C GLU A 115 1.83 2.36 7.79
N MET A 116 0.72 2.03 7.13
CA MET A 116 -0.60 1.91 7.78
C MET A 116 -0.63 0.75 8.79
N ILE A 117 -0.10 -0.42 8.42
CA ILE A 117 -0.03 -1.57 9.32
C ILE A 117 0.87 -1.26 10.51
N GLU A 118 2.01 -0.60 10.30
CA GLU A 118 2.92 -0.23 11.38
C GLU A 118 2.29 0.75 12.38
N ARG A 119 1.56 1.77 11.89
CA ARG A 119 0.84 2.71 12.75
C ARG A 119 -0.26 2.02 13.58
N SER A 120 -1.06 1.17 12.93
CA SER A 120 -2.15 0.44 13.62
C SER A 120 -1.62 -0.63 14.60
N ALA A 121 -0.48 -1.25 14.33
CA ALA A 121 0.16 -2.18 15.27
C ALA A 121 0.73 -1.45 16.50
N GLY A 122 1.31 -0.27 16.32
CA GLY A 122 1.83 0.57 17.41
C GLY A 122 0.75 1.02 18.39
N GLU A 123 -0.43 1.39 17.90
CA GLU A 123 -1.59 1.75 18.75
C GLU A 123 -2.10 0.57 19.58
N ASN A 124 -2.19 -0.63 18.96
CA ASN A 124 -2.65 -1.83 19.65
C ASN A 124 -1.66 -2.33 20.73
N ILE A 125 -0.35 -2.29 20.49
CA ILE A 125 0.67 -2.69 21.48
C ILE A 125 0.63 -1.80 22.72
N GLY A 126 0.34 -0.50 22.56
CA GLY A 126 0.13 0.42 23.68
C GLY A 126 -1.06 0.01 24.56
N ASP A 127 -2.12 -0.53 23.95
CA ASP A 127 -3.30 -1.01 24.67
C ASP A 127 -3.11 -2.38 25.31
N PHE A 128 -2.35 -3.29 24.68
CA PHE A 128 -1.99 -4.58 25.27
C PHE A 128 -1.08 -4.43 26.50
N LYS A 129 -0.14 -3.47 26.51
CA LYS A 129 0.64 -3.11 27.71
C LYS A 129 -0.22 -2.51 28.82
N ARG A 130 -1.17 -1.62 28.48
CA ARG A 130 -2.11 -1.04 29.46
C ARG A 130 -3.06 -2.08 30.07
N ARG A 131 -3.36 -3.14 29.33
CA ARG A 131 -4.21 -4.27 29.79
C ARG A 131 -3.41 -5.47 30.34
N GLY A 132 -2.08 -5.38 30.43
CA GLY A 132 -1.22 -6.39 31.05
C GLY A 132 -1.12 -7.72 30.30
N LEU A 133 -1.31 -7.72 28.97
CA LEU A 133 -1.36 -8.93 28.15
C LEU A 133 -0.04 -9.25 27.42
N ILE A 134 1.01 -8.46 27.66
CA ILE A 134 2.42 -8.68 27.31
C ILE A 134 3.32 -7.87 28.24
#